data_AF-A0A0U1M6Y6-F1
#
_entry.id   AF-A0A0U1M6Y6-F1
#
_cell.length_a   1.000
_cell.length_b   1.000
_cell.length_c   1.000
_cell.angle_alpha   90.00
_cell.angle_beta   90.00
_cell.angle_gamma   90.00
#
_symmetry.space_group_name_H-M   'P 1'
#
loop_
_entity.id
_entity.type
_entity.pdbx_description
1 polymer ?
#
loop_
_entity_poly.entity_id
_entity_poly.type
_entity_poly.pdbx_seq_one_letter_code
_entity_poly.pdbx_strand_id
1 'polypeptide(L)'
;MAEPSHGMATNYAHLKQILANYLSIWNGNLSLLDATLSPTISFNADRFPSPKGGSEAFNITTREEFRGFVLRSRTGWDKYEFKVYSWTGHENHIAVRWKLDAVIGANFTALPTTLKQGDPVTYNGTDFLILNPHTGLIEELHMAQDLITLFHNLGLTSVTV
;
A
#
# COMPACT_ATOMS: atom_id res chain seq x y z
N MET A 1 36.65 -10.54 -3.78
CA MET A 1 35.36 -9.86 -4.01
C MET A 1 34.87 -10.28 -5.38
N ALA A 2 33.82 -11.09 -5.45
CA ALA A 2 33.24 -11.52 -6.71
C ALA A 2 32.29 -10.42 -7.21
N GLU A 3 32.48 -9.97 -8.45
CA GLU A 3 31.54 -9.06 -9.11
C GLU A 3 30.17 -9.74 -9.24
N PRO A 4 29.06 -9.03 -8.98
CA PRO A 4 27.74 -9.59 -9.23
C PRO A 4 27.58 -9.82 -10.74
N SER A 5 27.18 -11.04 -11.11
CA SER A 5 26.93 -11.41 -12.50
C SER A 5 25.91 -10.44 -13.13
N HIS A 6 26.14 -10.07 -14.39
CA HIS A 6 25.38 -9.06 -15.14
C HIS A 6 23.85 -9.25 -15.10
N GLY A 7 23.37 -10.50 -14.90
CA GLY A 7 21.96 -10.83 -14.74
C GLY A 7 21.35 -10.42 -13.38
N MET A 8 22.12 -10.47 -12.28
CA MET A 8 21.62 -10.10 -10.94
C MET A 8 21.46 -8.58 -10.76
N ALA A 9 22.39 -7.78 -11.31
CA ALA A 9 22.33 -6.32 -11.23
C ALA A 9 21.12 -5.74 -11.97
N THR A 10 20.79 -6.31 -13.13
CA THR A 10 19.64 -5.90 -13.95
C THR A 10 18.31 -6.21 -13.27
N ASN A 11 18.21 -7.37 -12.62
CA ASN A 11 17.00 -7.74 -11.88
C ASN A 11 16.76 -6.84 -10.66
N TYR A 12 17.79 -6.57 -9.86
CA TYR A 12 17.64 -5.70 -8.68
C TYR A 12 17.22 -4.26 -9.05
N ALA A 13 17.74 -3.72 -10.15
CA ALA A 13 17.34 -2.41 -10.67
C ALA A 13 15.85 -2.38 -11.06
N HIS A 14 15.37 -3.44 -11.71
CA HIS A 14 13.96 -3.60 -12.07
C HIS A 14 13.06 -3.66 -10.84
N LEU A 15 13.39 -4.49 -9.84
CA LEU A 15 12.64 -4.58 -8.59
C LEU A 15 12.55 -3.22 -7.87
N LYS A 16 13.68 -2.48 -7.84
CA LYS A 16 13.71 -1.13 -7.27
C LYS A 16 12.80 -0.16 -8.03
N GLN A 17 12.76 -0.25 -9.36
CA GLN A 17 11.88 0.58 -10.18
C GLN A 17 10.40 0.26 -9.95
N ILE A 18 10.04 -1.03 -9.90
CA ILE A 18 8.67 -1.48 -9.62
C ILE A 18 8.22 -1.00 -8.23
N LEU A 19 9.09 -1.13 -7.22
CA LEU A 19 8.80 -0.62 -5.88
C LEU A 19 8.59 0.90 -5.88
N ALA A 20 9.47 1.65 -6.55
CA ALA A 20 9.35 3.11 -6.63
C ALA A 20 8.04 3.53 -7.31
N ASN A 21 7.65 2.84 -8.38
CA ASN A 21 6.38 3.09 -9.05
C ASN A 21 5.19 2.74 -8.15
N TYR A 22 5.25 1.58 -7.47
CA TYR A 22 4.21 1.12 -6.55
C TYR A 22 3.92 2.15 -5.45
N LEU A 23 4.96 2.67 -4.80
CA LEU A 23 4.82 3.74 -3.80
C LEU A 23 4.33 5.05 -4.43
N SER A 24 4.78 5.37 -5.64
CA SER A 24 4.32 6.57 -6.36
C SER A 24 2.82 6.50 -6.69
N ILE A 25 2.29 5.32 -7.02
CA ILE A 25 0.86 5.08 -7.25
C ILE A 25 0.08 5.35 -5.97
N TRP A 26 0.50 4.75 -4.84
CA TRP A 26 -0.09 5.02 -3.52
C TRP A 26 -0.05 6.51 -3.14
N ASN A 27 1.00 7.21 -3.57
CA ASN A 27 1.18 8.65 -3.38
C ASN A 27 0.42 9.51 -4.41
N GLY A 28 -0.36 8.89 -5.30
CA GLY A 28 -1.32 9.54 -6.19
C GLY A 28 -0.93 9.59 -7.67
N ASN A 29 0.26 9.10 -8.04
CA ASN A 29 0.66 9.04 -9.45
C ASN A 29 0.09 7.78 -10.13
N LEU A 30 -1.21 7.84 -10.45
CA LEU A 30 -1.94 6.74 -11.09
C LEU A 30 -1.51 6.47 -12.54
N SER A 31 -0.74 7.35 -13.18
CA SER A 31 -0.24 7.12 -14.55
C SER A 31 0.71 5.94 -14.66
N LEU A 32 1.27 5.48 -13.53
CA LEU A 32 2.23 4.39 -13.46
C LEU A 32 1.59 3.01 -13.34
N LEU A 33 0.26 2.91 -13.21
CA LEU A 33 -0.45 1.65 -13.01
C LEU A 33 -0.08 0.61 -14.06
N ASP A 34 -0.10 0.99 -15.33
CA ASP A 34 0.14 0.08 -16.45
C ASP A 34 1.58 -0.44 -16.53
N ALA A 35 2.52 0.36 -16.05
CA ALA A 35 3.94 0.01 -15.98
C ALA A 35 4.31 -0.74 -14.69
N THR A 36 3.33 -1.05 -13.83
CA THR A 36 3.61 -1.57 -12.47
C THR A 36 2.76 -2.78 -12.11
N LEU A 37 1.47 -2.81 -12.46
CA LEU A 37 0.57 -3.91 -12.15
C LEU A 37 0.09 -4.63 -13.41
N SER A 38 0.03 -5.95 -13.32
CA SER A 38 -0.65 -6.80 -14.29
C SER A 38 -2.14 -6.40 -14.40
N PRO A 39 -2.78 -6.60 -15.56
CA PRO A 39 -4.20 -6.26 -15.74
C PRO A 39 -5.12 -6.93 -14.71
N THR A 40 -4.84 -8.20 -14.42
CA THR A 40 -5.43 -8.99 -13.34
C THR A 40 -4.44 -9.15 -12.21
N ILE A 41 -4.90 -9.06 -10.98
CA ILE A 41 -4.08 -9.19 -9.78
C ILE A 41 -4.76 -10.05 -8.72
N SER A 42 -3.95 -10.68 -7.88
CA SER A 42 -4.37 -11.26 -6.60
C SER A 42 -4.04 -10.26 -5.49
N PHE A 43 -5.05 -9.65 -4.87
CA PHE A 43 -4.86 -8.68 -3.80
C PHE A 43 -5.36 -9.24 -2.46
N ASN A 44 -4.42 -9.47 -1.55
CA ASN A 44 -4.68 -9.97 -0.21
C ASN A 44 -4.31 -8.89 0.80
N ALA A 45 -5.27 -8.41 1.57
CA ALA A 45 -5.04 -7.39 2.58
C ALA A 45 -5.83 -7.68 3.85
N ASP A 46 -5.45 -7.01 4.93
CA ASP A 46 -6.20 -7.07 6.18
C ASP A 46 -7.66 -6.64 5.99
N ARG A 47 -8.54 -7.28 6.76
CA ARG A 47 -9.96 -6.94 6.77
C ARG A 47 -10.16 -5.66 7.58
N PHE A 48 -11.06 -4.79 7.11
CA PHE A 48 -11.47 -3.60 7.85
C PHE A 48 -12.79 -3.85 8.59
N PRO A 49 -13.05 -3.14 9.70
CA PRO A 49 -14.37 -3.14 10.34
C PRO A 49 -15.47 -2.72 9.35
N SER A 50 -16.56 -3.48 9.29
CA SER A 50 -17.69 -3.15 8.41
C SER A 50 -18.71 -2.29 9.16
N PRO A 51 -19.33 -1.27 8.52
CA PRO A 51 -20.43 -0.52 9.11
C PRO A 51 -21.64 -1.37 9.50
N LYS A 52 -21.76 -2.58 8.94
CA LYS A 52 -22.84 -3.54 9.23
C LYS A 52 -22.55 -4.46 10.42
N GLY A 53 -21.44 -4.24 11.12
CA GLY A 53 -20.85 -5.23 12.03
C GLY A 53 -20.06 -6.29 11.25
N GLY A 54 -19.13 -6.97 11.90
CA GLY A 54 -18.18 -7.85 11.23
C GLY A 54 -16.91 -7.11 10.78
N SER A 55 -16.07 -7.88 10.09
CA SER A 55 -15.01 -7.34 9.24
C SER A 55 -15.25 -7.74 7.80
N GLU A 56 -14.84 -6.91 6.85
CA GLU A 56 -14.97 -7.15 5.41
C GLU A 56 -13.62 -7.29 4.73
N ALA A 57 -13.53 -8.25 3.82
CA ALA A 57 -12.38 -8.41 2.94
C ALA A 57 -12.53 -7.51 1.71
N PHE A 58 -11.42 -7.03 1.19
CA PHE A 58 -11.41 -6.34 -0.10
C PHE A 58 -11.49 -7.37 -1.22
N ASN A 59 -12.41 -7.17 -2.16
CA ASN A 59 -12.44 -7.91 -3.41
C ASN A 59 -11.84 -7.04 -4.51
N ILE A 60 -10.53 -7.16 -4.73
CA ILE A 60 -9.78 -6.44 -5.76
C ILE A 60 -9.07 -7.48 -6.60
N THR A 61 -9.49 -7.59 -7.86
CA THR A 61 -9.02 -8.62 -8.80
C THR A 61 -8.40 -8.03 -10.06
N THR A 62 -8.55 -6.71 -10.24
CA THR A 62 -8.06 -5.99 -11.40
C THR A 62 -7.28 -4.74 -11.01
N ARG A 63 -6.42 -4.30 -11.92
CA ARG A 63 -5.68 -3.04 -11.78
C ARG A 63 -6.61 -1.82 -11.64
N GLU A 64 -7.75 -1.80 -12.31
CA GLU A 64 -8.71 -0.69 -12.20
C GLU A 64 -9.45 -0.68 -10.86
N GLU A 65 -9.77 -1.85 -10.29
CA GLU A 65 -10.28 -1.92 -8.92
C GLU A 65 -9.24 -1.45 -7.91
N PHE A 66 -7.97 -1.80 -8.11
CA PHE A 66 -6.86 -1.29 -7.30
C PHE A 66 -6.72 0.24 -7.42
N ARG A 67 -6.81 0.79 -8.63
CA ARG A 67 -6.85 2.25 -8.86
C ARG A 67 -7.96 2.91 -8.05
N GLY A 68 -9.16 2.35 -8.11
CA GLY A 68 -10.30 2.83 -7.34
C GLY A 68 -10.06 2.75 -5.83
N PHE A 69 -9.40 1.69 -5.36
CA PHE A 69 -9.04 1.54 -3.96
C PHE A 69 -8.04 2.60 -3.49
N VAL A 70 -6.95 2.84 -4.25
CA VAL A 70 -5.97 3.89 -3.95
C VAL A 70 -6.64 5.26 -3.86
N LEU A 71 -7.53 5.59 -4.82
CA LEU A 71 -8.28 6.86 -4.79
C LEU A 71 -9.16 7.00 -3.54
N ARG A 72 -9.88 5.93 -3.15
CA ARG A 72 -10.71 5.94 -1.93
C ARG A 72 -9.85 6.14 -0.69
N SER A 73 -8.75 5.41 -0.56
CA SER A 73 -7.85 5.50 0.60
C SER A 73 -7.24 6.89 0.81
N ARG A 74 -7.12 7.68 -0.27
CA ARG A 74 -6.60 9.06 -0.26
C ARG A 74 -7.66 10.13 0.00
N THR A 75 -8.93 9.77 0.06
CA THR A 75 -10.02 10.75 0.26
C THR A 75 -10.02 11.32 1.67
N GLY A 76 -10.19 12.64 1.79
CA GLY A 76 -10.42 13.32 3.07
C GLY A 76 -9.16 13.69 3.86
N TRP A 77 -7.97 13.36 3.36
CA TRP A 77 -6.70 13.77 3.96
C TRP A 77 -6.19 15.08 3.34
N ASP A 78 -5.65 15.99 4.15
CA ASP A 78 -4.92 17.18 3.65
C ASP A 78 -3.52 16.79 3.14
N LYS A 79 -2.95 15.72 3.72
CA LYS A 79 -1.71 15.07 3.28
C LYS A 79 -1.86 13.57 3.40
N TYR A 80 -1.38 12.83 2.40
CA TYR A 80 -1.36 11.36 2.41
C TYR A 80 -0.17 10.85 1.60
N GLU A 81 0.85 10.36 2.30
CA GLU A 81 2.10 9.90 1.71
C GLU A 81 2.62 8.64 2.41
N PHE A 82 2.84 7.57 1.65
CA PHE A 82 3.62 6.42 2.09
C PHE A 82 5.10 6.64 1.81
N LYS A 83 5.91 6.35 2.82
CA LYS A 83 7.38 6.41 2.77
C LYS A 83 7.95 5.02 2.99
N VAL A 84 8.94 4.67 2.19
CA VAL A 84 9.71 3.43 2.39
C VAL A 84 10.57 3.59 3.63
N TYR A 85 10.40 2.69 4.59
CA TYR A 85 11.28 2.58 5.75
C TYR A 85 12.45 1.64 5.44
N SER A 86 12.15 0.47 4.86
CA SER A 86 13.14 -0.51 4.42
C SER A 86 12.52 -1.41 3.37
N TRP A 87 13.33 -2.01 2.50
CA TRP A 87 12.85 -2.99 1.54
C TRP A 87 13.96 -4.00 1.20
N THR A 88 13.53 -5.16 0.71
CA THR A 88 14.41 -6.16 0.11
C THR A 88 13.72 -6.75 -1.12
N GLY A 89 14.51 -7.26 -2.05
CA GLY A 89 14.00 -7.92 -3.24
C GLY A 89 14.93 -9.01 -3.71
N HIS A 90 14.35 -10.10 -4.19
CA HIS A 90 15.07 -11.26 -4.72
C HIS A 90 14.22 -11.91 -5.82
N GLU A 91 14.83 -12.26 -6.95
CA GLU A 91 14.14 -12.81 -8.13
C GLU A 91 12.94 -11.93 -8.51
N ASN A 92 11.72 -12.45 -8.41
CA ASN A 92 10.47 -11.77 -8.72
C ASN A 92 9.70 -11.32 -7.47
N HIS A 93 10.34 -11.25 -6.31
CA HIS A 93 9.71 -10.91 -5.03
C HIS A 93 10.26 -9.59 -4.48
N ILE A 94 9.38 -8.77 -3.92
CA ILE A 94 9.71 -7.55 -3.18
C ILE A 94 9.02 -7.62 -1.83
N ALA A 95 9.75 -7.34 -0.75
CA ALA A 95 9.17 -7.07 0.56
C ALA A 95 9.51 -5.64 0.95
N VAL A 96 8.50 -4.83 1.29
CA VAL A 96 8.68 -3.43 1.68
C VAL A 96 8.02 -3.16 3.02
N ARG A 97 8.78 -2.57 3.95
CA ARG A 97 8.24 -1.91 5.14
C ARG A 97 8.03 -0.44 4.82
N TRP A 98 6.81 0.05 5.06
CA TRP A 98 6.45 1.44 4.84
C TRP A 98 5.90 2.09 6.09
N LYS A 99 5.86 3.42 6.07
CA LYS A 99 5.22 4.28 7.07
C LYS A 99 4.30 5.26 6.34
N LEU A 100 3.06 5.39 6.80
CA LEU A 100 2.17 6.46 6.37
C LEU A 100 2.49 7.76 7.11
N ASP A 101 2.56 8.86 6.39
CA ASP A 101 2.66 10.22 6.88
C ASP A 101 1.44 11.00 6.33
N ALA A 102 0.41 11.12 7.16
CA ALA A 102 -0.87 11.71 6.79
C ALA A 102 -1.31 12.82 7.74
N VAL A 103 -2.19 13.69 7.26
CA VAL A 103 -2.79 14.79 8.03
C VAL A 103 -4.29 14.79 7.77
N ILE A 104 -5.09 14.82 8.84
CA ILE A 104 -6.56 14.85 8.76
C ILE A 104 -6.98 16.11 8.00
N GLY A 105 -7.78 15.93 6.95
CA GLY A 105 -8.36 17.03 6.20
C GLY A 105 -9.75 17.42 6.69
N ALA A 106 -10.25 18.55 6.20
CA ALA A 106 -11.54 19.11 6.62
C ALA A 106 -12.73 18.16 6.43
N ASN A 107 -12.66 17.28 5.42
CA ASN A 107 -13.72 16.37 5.02
C ASN A 107 -13.34 14.90 5.28
N PHE A 108 -12.49 14.64 6.28
CA PHE A 108 -12.09 13.27 6.61
C PHE A 108 -13.28 12.45 7.14
N THR A 109 -13.68 11.44 6.36
CA THR A 109 -14.79 10.53 6.71
C THR A 109 -14.44 9.06 6.48
N ALA A 110 -13.20 8.76 6.09
CA ALA A 110 -12.79 7.42 5.73
C ALA A 110 -12.83 6.45 6.92
N LEU A 111 -12.52 6.93 8.12
CA LEU A 111 -12.53 6.16 9.36
C LEU A 111 -13.07 7.01 10.53
N PRO A 112 -13.71 6.41 11.55
CA PRO A 112 -14.01 7.09 12.80
C PRO A 112 -12.73 7.63 13.45
N THR A 113 -12.80 8.83 14.01
CA THR A 113 -11.65 9.48 14.66
C THR A 113 -12.12 10.52 15.67
N THR A 114 -11.31 10.78 16.69
CA THR A 114 -11.49 11.92 17.61
C THR A 114 -10.60 13.12 17.25
N LEU A 115 -9.75 12.95 16.23
CA LEU A 115 -8.84 13.98 15.74
C LEU A 115 -9.58 15.07 14.95
N LYS A 116 -8.99 16.27 14.92
CA LYS A 116 -9.47 17.41 14.12
C LYS A 116 -8.61 17.61 12.87
N GLN A 117 -9.11 18.44 11.94
CA GLN A 117 -8.32 18.86 10.78
C GLN A 117 -6.96 19.41 11.22
N GLY A 118 -5.92 19.02 10.48
CA GLY A 118 -4.53 19.41 10.73
C GLY A 118 -3.77 18.47 11.68
N ASP A 119 -4.46 17.56 12.38
CA ASP A 119 -3.78 16.60 13.24
C ASP A 119 -3.04 15.53 12.39
N PRO A 120 -1.80 15.17 12.77
CA PRO A 120 -1.03 14.16 12.05
C PRO A 120 -1.47 12.74 12.43
N VAL A 121 -1.44 11.84 11.46
CA VAL A 121 -1.68 10.41 11.64
C VAL A 121 -0.56 9.62 10.99
N THR A 122 -0.09 8.60 11.69
CA THR A 122 0.93 7.70 11.18
C THR A 122 0.69 6.27 11.67
N TYR A 123 1.01 5.31 10.83
CA TYR A 123 1.12 3.90 11.17
C TYR A 123 2.02 3.22 10.12
N ASN A 124 2.37 1.97 10.37
CA ASN A 124 3.29 1.23 9.51
C ASN A 124 2.60 0.00 8.93
N GLY A 125 3.22 -0.55 7.89
CA GLY A 125 2.79 -1.82 7.31
C GLY A 125 3.92 -2.45 6.51
N THR A 126 3.68 -3.69 6.10
CA THR A 126 4.58 -4.46 5.27
C THR A 126 3.80 -5.01 4.10
N ASP A 127 4.31 -4.79 2.90
CA ASP A 127 3.75 -5.40 1.69
C ASP A 127 4.73 -6.40 1.09
N PHE A 128 4.20 -7.51 0.59
CA PHE A 128 4.90 -8.45 -0.26
C PHE A 128 4.31 -8.36 -1.67
N LEU A 129 5.16 -8.04 -2.64
CA LEU A 129 4.80 -7.90 -4.04
C LEU A 129 5.47 -9.02 -4.82
N ILE A 130 4.68 -9.74 -5.60
CA ILE A 130 5.13 -10.85 -6.43
C ILE A 130 4.90 -10.44 -7.87
N LEU A 131 5.98 -10.44 -8.64
CA LEU A 131 6.00 -10.06 -10.04
C LEU A 131 5.80 -11.31 -10.91
N ASN A 132 5.02 -11.14 -11.97
CA ASN A 132 4.93 -12.12 -13.03
C ASN A 132 6.31 -12.28 -13.69
N PRO A 133 6.85 -13.50 -13.81
CA PRO A 133 8.21 -13.72 -14.32
C PRO A 133 8.37 -13.38 -15.81
N HIS A 134 7.27 -13.29 -16.58
CA HIS A 134 7.30 -12.98 -18.01
C HIS A 134 7.13 -11.49 -18.29
N THR A 135 6.26 -10.79 -17.55
CA THR A 135 6.00 -9.36 -17.78
C THR A 135 6.81 -8.45 -16.87
N GLY A 136 7.30 -8.96 -15.73
CA GLY A 136 7.96 -8.18 -14.70
C GLY A 136 7.03 -7.22 -13.94
N LEU A 137 5.71 -7.34 -14.12
CA LEU A 137 4.70 -6.53 -13.43
C LEU A 137 4.18 -7.26 -12.19
N ILE A 138 3.70 -6.52 -11.20
CA ILE A 138 3.08 -7.09 -10.00
C ILE A 138 1.81 -7.84 -10.39
N GLU A 139 1.74 -9.14 -10.11
CA GLU A 139 0.56 -9.97 -10.29
C GLU A 139 -0.11 -10.36 -8.98
N GLU A 140 0.63 -10.34 -7.87
CA GLU A 140 0.11 -10.67 -6.56
C GLU A 140 0.68 -9.74 -5.49
N LEU A 141 -0.20 -9.33 -4.57
CA LEU A 141 0.09 -8.41 -3.49
C LEU A 141 -0.46 -8.98 -2.18
N HIS A 142 0.38 -8.96 -1.15
CA HIS A 142 -0.02 -9.21 0.22
C HIS A 142 0.28 -7.96 1.04
N MET A 143 -0.72 -7.40 1.70
CA MET A 143 -0.62 -6.19 2.49
C MET A 143 -0.97 -6.48 3.95
N ALA A 144 -0.01 -6.25 4.84
CA ALA A 144 -0.18 -6.37 6.28
C ALA A 144 0.04 -5.01 6.94
N GLN A 145 -1.01 -4.48 7.56
CA GLN A 145 -1.11 -3.14 8.11
C GLN A 145 -1.18 -3.21 9.64
N ASP A 146 -0.48 -2.30 10.33
CA ASP A 146 -0.62 -2.13 11.77
C ASP A 146 -1.90 -1.33 12.09
N LEU A 147 -3.05 -1.97 11.86
CA LEU A 147 -4.37 -1.36 12.03
C LEU A 147 -4.66 -1.00 13.50
N ILE A 148 -4.10 -1.75 14.45
CA ILE A 148 -4.23 -1.43 15.88
C ILE A 148 -3.57 -0.08 16.18
N THR A 149 -2.34 0.12 15.71
CA THR A 149 -1.67 1.43 15.84
C THR A 149 -2.43 2.52 15.09
N LEU A 150 -2.96 2.25 13.89
CA LEU A 150 -3.78 3.21 13.15
C LEU A 150 -4.99 3.67 13.98
N PHE A 151 -5.82 2.74 14.47
CA PHE A 151 -7.03 3.08 15.21
C PHE A 151 -6.72 3.78 16.54
N HIS A 152 -5.68 3.34 17.25
CA HIS A 152 -5.21 4.03 18.45
C HIS A 152 -4.77 5.46 18.13
N ASN A 153 -4.02 5.67 17.04
CA ASN A 153 -3.57 7.00 16.63
C ASN A 153 -4.69 7.89 16.08
N LEU A 154 -5.83 7.31 15.67
CA LEU A 154 -7.08 8.04 15.41
C LEU A 154 -7.86 8.36 16.71
N GLY A 155 -7.29 8.04 17.86
CA GLY A 155 -7.87 8.30 19.18
C GLY A 155 -9.04 7.39 19.52
N LEU A 156 -9.10 6.19 18.93
CA LEU A 156 -10.09 5.17 19.26
C LEU A 156 -9.57 4.26 20.38
N THR A 157 -10.39 4.00 21.38
CA THR A 157 -10.09 3.09 22.50
C THR A 157 -10.65 1.69 22.29
N SER A 158 -11.51 1.50 21.30
CA SER A 158 -12.12 0.23 20.93
C SER A 158 -12.46 0.23 19.45
N VAL A 159 -12.33 -0.92 18.82
CA VAL A 159 -12.74 -1.15 17.43
C VAL A 159 -13.81 -2.24 17.46
N THR A 160 -15.05 -1.87 17.14
CA THR A 160 -16.13 -2.84 17.03
C THR A 160 -16.00 -3.57 15.69
N VAL A 161 -15.91 -4.90 15.77
CA VAL A 161 -15.98 -5.84 14.65
C VAL A 161 -17.17 -6.77 14.84
#